data_AF-A0A0P9RB27-F1
#
_entry.id   AF-A0A0P9RB27-F1
#
_cell.length_a   1.000
_cell.length_b   1.000
_cell.length_c   1.000
_cell.angle_alpha   90.00
_cell.angle_beta   90.00
_cell.angle_gamma   90.00
#
_symmetry.space_group_name_H-M   'P 1'
#
loop_
_entity.id
_entity.type
_entity.pdbx_description
1 polymer ?
#
loop_
_entity_poly.entity_id
_entity_poly.type
_entity_poly.pdbx_seq_one_letter_code
_entity_poly.pdbx_strand_id
1 'polypeptide(L)'
;MSDRIFKGNRGLTGMVFMFLVTIATLVYWLNPEGNPTVDMIALVSIGFLIYGPVMLIGLQALELAPKKAAGTAAGFTGLFGYLGGSVAASAAMGYTVDHFGWDGGFVLLIGACILAMAFLAPTLRHKQVASTSRDTKD
;
A
#
# COMPACT_ATOMS: atom_id res chain seq x y z
N MET A 1 -8.69 -7.52 22.64
CA MET A 1 -8.69 -6.13 22.13
C MET A 1 -8.38 -6.00 20.63
N SER A 2 -8.19 -7.11 19.88
CA SER A 2 -7.93 -7.09 18.42
C SER A 2 -9.19 -7.36 17.57
N ASP A 3 -10.24 -7.93 18.17
CA ASP A 3 -11.45 -8.38 17.45
C ASP A 3 -12.39 -7.26 17.00
N ARG A 4 -12.11 -6.00 17.36
CA ARG A 4 -12.98 -4.86 17.03
C ARG A 4 -12.44 -3.96 15.91
N ILE A 5 -11.16 -4.08 15.55
CA ILE A 5 -10.51 -3.24 14.51
C ILE A 5 -10.40 -3.98 13.16
N PHE A 6 -10.28 -5.31 13.17
CA PHE A 6 -10.05 -6.12 11.96
C PHE A 6 -11.28 -6.92 11.51
N LYS A 7 -12.47 -6.30 11.49
CA LYS A 7 -13.73 -6.91 11.03
C LYS A 7 -13.74 -7.14 9.50
N GLY A 8 -12.87 -8.00 8.98
CA GLY A 8 -12.91 -8.55 7.61
C GLY A 8 -12.76 -7.55 6.45
N ASN A 9 -12.50 -6.27 6.72
CA ASN A 9 -12.38 -5.23 5.71
C ASN A 9 -10.95 -5.17 5.19
N ARG A 10 -10.66 -5.98 4.16
CA ARG A 10 -9.41 -5.99 3.40
C ARG A 10 -8.90 -4.57 3.06
N GLY A 11 -9.80 -3.66 2.69
CA GLY A 11 -9.42 -2.27 2.42
C GLY A 11 -8.98 -1.50 3.67
N LEU A 12 -9.59 -1.75 4.83
CA LEU A 12 -9.30 -1.01 6.07
C LEU A 12 -7.95 -1.43 6.63
N THR A 13 -7.66 -2.74 6.57
CA THR A 13 -6.33 -3.28 6.83
C THR A 13 -5.31 -2.63 5.90
N GLY A 14 -5.56 -2.58 4.58
CA GLY A 14 -4.64 -1.94 3.63
C GLY A 14 -4.33 -0.47 3.96
N MET A 15 -5.35 0.31 4.35
CA MET A 15 -5.19 1.73 4.68
C MET A 15 -4.39 1.95 5.98
N VAL A 16 -4.67 1.19 7.04
CA VAL A 16 -3.95 1.30 8.32
C VAL A 16 -2.47 0.94 8.13
N PHE A 17 -2.19 -0.12 7.36
CA PHE A 17 -0.81 -0.51 7.06
C PHE A 17 -0.10 0.56 6.21
N MET A 18 -0.74 1.13 5.19
CA MET A 18 -0.15 2.22 4.40
C MET A 18 0.11 3.49 5.22
N PHE A 19 -0.77 3.81 6.17
CA PHE A 19 -0.57 4.92 7.09
C PHE A 19 0.66 4.70 8.00
N LEU A 20 0.80 3.49 8.55
CA LEU A 20 1.96 3.13 9.37
C LEU A 20 3.26 3.07 8.55
N VAL A 21 3.22 2.63 7.28
CA VAL A 21 4.37 2.72 6.36
C VAL A 21 4.78 4.18 6.15
N THR A 22 3.82 5.07 5.93
CA THR A 22 4.08 6.50 5.74
C THR A 22 4.79 7.10 6.96
N ILE A 23 4.36 6.74 8.18
CA ILE A 23 5.03 7.16 9.43
C ILE A 23 6.44 6.59 9.51
N ALA A 24 6.63 5.29 9.22
CA ALA A 24 7.96 4.69 9.26
C ALA A 24 8.93 5.31 8.23
N THR A 25 8.44 5.65 7.04
CA THR A 25 9.19 6.37 6.01
C THR A 25 9.53 7.80 6.43
N LEU A 26 8.61 8.50 7.11
CA LEU A 26 8.89 9.82 7.69
C LEU A 26 9.95 9.76 8.78
N VAL A 27 9.90 8.75 9.66
CA VAL A 27 10.91 8.54 10.70
C VAL A 27 12.27 8.25 10.06
N TYR A 28 12.33 7.46 8.99
CA TYR A 28 13.55 7.23 8.23
C TYR A 28 14.11 8.51 7.60
N TRP A 29 13.25 9.40 7.09
CA TRP A 29 13.69 10.65 6.47
C TRP A 29 14.12 11.72 7.49
N LEU A 30 13.45 11.82 8.63
CA LEU A 30 13.79 12.79 9.70
C LEU A 30 14.92 12.32 10.63
N ASN A 31 15.41 11.09 10.49
CA ASN A 31 16.47 10.57 11.36
C ASN A 31 17.81 11.24 11.01
N PRO A 32 18.48 11.92 11.97
CA PRO A 32 19.79 12.50 11.73
C PRO A 32 20.85 11.41 11.50
N GLU A 33 21.78 11.70 10.58
CA GLU A 33 22.91 10.83 10.25
C GLU A 33 23.73 10.47 11.50
N GLY A 34 23.82 9.17 11.80
CA GLY A 34 24.59 8.67 12.95
C GLY A 34 23.93 7.56 13.76
N ASN A 35 22.65 7.22 13.53
CA ASN A 35 21.96 6.14 14.24
C ASN A 35 21.49 4.99 13.30
N PRO A 36 22.43 4.14 12.83
CA PRO A 36 22.12 3.06 11.88
C PRO A 36 21.14 2.02 12.44
N THR A 37 20.98 1.93 13.77
CA THR A 37 19.99 1.05 14.39
C THR A 37 18.55 1.52 14.09
N VAL A 38 18.30 2.83 14.08
CA VAL A 38 16.98 3.39 13.76
C VAL A 38 16.65 3.16 12.29
N ASP A 39 17.63 3.34 11.40
CA ASP A 39 17.47 3.08 9.97
C ASP A 39 17.14 1.61 9.70
N MET A 40 17.85 0.70 10.36
CA MET A 40 17.58 -0.74 10.26
C MET A 40 16.18 -1.10 10.75
N ILE A 41 15.76 -0.58 11.91
CA ILE A 41 14.42 -0.84 12.46
C ILE A 41 13.33 -0.25 11.54
N ALA A 42 13.55 0.96 11.01
CA ALA A 42 12.63 1.61 10.09
C ALA A 42 12.48 0.81 8.79
N LEU A 43 13.59 0.38 8.18
CA LEU A 43 13.58 -0.43 6.96
C LEU A 43 12.92 -1.80 7.15
N VAL A 44 13.20 -2.47 8.28
CA VAL A 44 12.53 -3.73 8.65
C VAL A 44 11.03 -3.50 8.82
N SER A 45 10.65 -2.43 9.48
CA SER A 45 9.24 -2.07 9.68
C SER A 45 8.54 -1.78 8.36
N ILE A 46 9.13 -0.95 7.49
CA ILE A 46 8.59 -0.65 6.16
C ILE A 46 8.40 -1.94 5.35
N GLY A 47 9.42 -2.82 5.31
CA GLY A 47 9.38 -4.08 4.58
C GLY A 47 8.32 -5.05 5.11
N PHE A 48 8.16 -5.15 6.44
CA PHE A 48 7.12 -5.97 7.04
C PHE A 48 5.72 -5.41 6.76
N LEU A 49 5.55 -4.09 6.91
CA LEU A 49 4.24 -3.45 6.81
C LEU A 49 3.73 -3.35 5.36
N ILE A 50 4.61 -3.15 4.38
CA ILE A 50 4.18 -3.05 2.97
C ILE A 50 3.66 -4.38 2.41
N TYR A 51 4.10 -5.50 2.99
CA TYR A 51 3.69 -6.85 2.54
C TYR A 51 2.18 -7.09 2.72
N GLY A 52 1.58 -6.52 3.77
CA GLY A 52 0.14 -6.62 4.05
C GLY A 52 -0.72 -6.08 2.91
N PRO A 53 -0.63 -4.78 2.57
CA PRO A 53 -1.35 -4.17 1.46
C PRO A 53 -1.07 -4.85 0.11
N VAL A 54 0.19 -5.19 -0.18
CA VAL A 54 0.58 -5.83 -1.46
C VAL A 54 -0.15 -7.16 -1.68
N MET A 55 -0.25 -7.99 -0.64
CA MET A 55 -0.99 -9.25 -0.70
C MET A 55 -2.51 -9.02 -0.87
N LEU A 56 -3.06 -8.00 -0.20
CA LEU A 56 -4.48 -7.69 -0.24
C LEU A 56 -4.96 -7.20 -1.62
N ILE A 57 -4.08 -6.55 -2.39
CA ILE A 57 -4.38 -6.06 -3.74
C ILE A 57 -4.58 -7.24 -4.70
N GLY A 58 -3.67 -8.21 -4.71
CA GLY A 58 -3.79 -9.40 -5.57
C GLY A 58 -5.06 -10.21 -5.26
N LEU A 59 -5.44 -10.26 -3.98
CA LEU A 59 -6.64 -10.95 -3.54
C LEU A 59 -7.93 -10.22 -3.95
N GLN A 60 -7.94 -8.88 -3.92
CA GLN A 60 -9.06 -8.08 -4.44
C GLN A 60 -9.25 -8.28 -5.94
N ALA A 61 -8.17 -8.34 -6.72
CA ALA A 61 -8.23 -8.61 -8.15
C ALA A 61 -8.83 -9.99 -8.46
N LEU A 62 -8.48 -11.00 -7.66
CA LEU A 62 -9.02 -12.35 -7.76
C LEU A 62 -10.51 -12.42 -7.35
N GLU A 63 -10.92 -11.68 -6.32
CA GLU A 63 -12.32 -11.64 -5.86
C GLU A 63 -13.25 -10.95 -6.87
N LEU A 64 -12.74 -10.03 -7.68
CA LEU A 64 -13.51 -9.33 -8.72
C LEU A 64 -13.59 -10.10 -10.04
N ALA A 65 -12.69 -11.07 -10.26
CA ALA A 65 -12.62 -11.83 -11.50
C ALA A 65 -13.49 -13.11 -11.45
N PRO A 66 -14.15 -13.50 -12.55
CA PRO A 66 -14.87 -14.77 -12.60
C PRO A 66 -13.90 -15.95 -12.46
N LYS A 67 -14.32 -17.03 -11.79
CA LYS A 67 -13.46 -18.19 -11.45
C LYS A 67 -12.72 -18.81 -12.65
N LYS A 68 -13.27 -18.69 -13.86
CA LYS A 68 -12.64 -19.17 -15.11
C LYS A 68 -11.53 -18.24 -15.65
N ALA A 69 -11.52 -16.97 -15.27
CA ALA A 69 -10.55 -15.96 -15.72
C ALA A 69 -9.69 -15.39 -14.56
N ALA A 70 -9.79 -15.98 -13.37
CA ALA A 70 -9.04 -15.56 -12.19
C ALA A 70 -7.52 -15.54 -12.45
N GLY A 71 -6.99 -16.53 -13.17
CA GLY A 71 -5.57 -16.58 -13.56
C GLY A 71 -5.16 -15.42 -14.47
N THR A 72 -6.01 -15.04 -15.43
CA THR A 72 -5.75 -13.91 -16.33
C THR A 72 -5.81 -12.58 -15.58
N ALA A 73 -6.77 -12.40 -14.66
CA ALA A 73 -6.86 -11.20 -13.84
C ALA A 73 -5.64 -11.04 -12.92
N ALA A 74 -5.22 -12.12 -12.25
CA ALA A 74 -4.00 -12.10 -11.44
C ALA A 74 -2.76 -11.81 -12.29
N GLY A 75 -2.61 -12.47 -13.45
CA GLY A 75 -1.51 -12.23 -14.39
C GLY A 75 -1.47 -10.78 -14.89
N PHE A 76 -2.63 -10.19 -15.20
CA PHE A 76 -2.74 -8.79 -15.63
C PHE A 76 -2.33 -7.83 -14.51
N THR A 77 -2.80 -8.05 -13.27
CA THR A 77 -2.37 -7.23 -12.13
C THR A 77 -0.89 -7.39 -11.79
N GLY A 78 -0.33 -8.58 -11.98
CA GLY A 78 1.10 -8.82 -11.84
C GLY A 78 1.92 -8.11 -12.91
N LEU A 79 1.47 -8.11 -14.17
CA LEU A 79 2.11 -7.40 -15.26
C LEU A 79 2.18 -5.89 -15.00
N PHE A 80 1.06 -5.29 -14.59
CA PHE A 80 1.04 -3.85 -14.27
C PHE A 80 1.69 -3.53 -12.92
N GLY A 81 1.71 -4.45 -11.96
CA GLY A 81 2.41 -4.25 -10.69
C GLY A 81 3.93 -4.30 -10.85
N TYR A 82 4.45 -5.32 -11.52
CA TYR A 82 5.88 -5.48 -11.74
C TYR A 82 6.34 -4.74 -12.97
N LEU A 83 5.94 -5.14 -14.18
CA LEU A 83 6.52 -4.56 -15.39
C LEU A 83 6.16 -3.09 -15.56
N GLY A 84 4.89 -2.72 -15.34
CA GLY A 84 4.46 -1.32 -15.41
C GLY A 84 4.93 -0.52 -14.20
N GLY A 85 4.54 -0.97 -13.01
CA GLY A 85 4.74 -0.27 -11.75
C GLY A 85 6.20 -0.17 -11.33
N SER A 86 6.93 -1.29 -11.32
CA SER A 86 8.34 -1.26 -10.89
C SER A 86 9.25 -0.52 -11.88
N VAL A 87 9.00 -0.63 -13.20
CA VAL A 87 9.78 0.10 -14.20
C VAL A 87 9.47 1.59 -14.13
N ALA A 88 8.20 1.98 -14.07
CA ALA A 88 7.81 3.38 -13.92
C ALA A 88 8.33 3.96 -12.58
N ALA A 89 8.25 3.21 -11.49
CA ALA A 89 8.78 3.63 -10.19
C ALA A 89 10.30 3.79 -10.22
N SER A 90 11.01 2.86 -10.85
CA SER A 90 12.48 2.93 -10.97
C SER A 90 12.91 4.11 -11.83
N ALA A 91 12.22 4.36 -12.95
CA ALA A 91 12.47 5.51 -13.81
C ALA A 91 12.14 6.84 -13.12
N ALA A 92 10.98 6.92 -12.43
CA ALA A 92 10.57 8.12 -11.71
C ALA A 92 11.46 8.41 -10.49
N MET A 93 11.84 7.37 -9.74
CA MET A 93 12.77 7.49 -8.63
C MET A 93 14.15 7.94 -9.13
N GLY A 94 14.68 7.30 -10.18
CA GLY A 94 15.97 7.67 -10.78
C GLY A 94 15.98 9.12 -11.25
N TYR A 95 14.98 9.52 -12.04
CA TYR A 95 14.86 10.91 -12.51
C TYR A 95 14.75 11.92 -11.36
N THR A 96 13.99 11.59 -10.32
CA THR A 96 13.80 12.49 -9.17
C THR A 96 15.06 12.60 -8.32
N VAL A 97 15.77 11.50 -8.10
CA VAL A 97 17.02 11.50 -7.32
C VAL A 97 18.15 12.20 -8.09
N ASP A 98 18.22 12.06 -9.42
CA ASP A 98 19.23 12.73 -10.24
C ASP A 98 19.05 14.26 -10.27
N HIS A 99 17.81 14.76 -10.22
CA HIS A 99 17.51 16.20 -10.28
C HIS A 99 17.29 16.88 -8.93
N PHE A 100 16.66 16.21 -7.97
CA PHE A 100 16.25 16.77 -6.67
C PHE A 100 16.93 16.08 -5.48
N GLY A 101 17.83 15.13 -5.72
CA GLY A 101 18.52 14.38 -4.68
C GLY A 101 17.61 13.42 -3.92
N TRP A 102 18.14 12.86 -2.83
CA TRP A 102 17.43 11.90 -1.99
C TRP A 102 16.21 12.48 -1.29
N ASP A 103 16.21 13.77 -0.95
CA ASP A 103 15.04 14.46 -0.40
C ASP A 103 13.85 14.43 -1.38
N GLY A 104 14.10 14.68 -2.67
CA GLY A 104 13.08 14.52 -3.71
C GLY A 104 12.58 13.07 -3.82
N GLY A 105 13.47 12.09 -3.67
CA GLY A 105 13.11 10.66 -3.62
C GLY A 105 12.18 10.32 -2.46
N PHE A 106 12.45 10.84 -1.26
CA PHE A 106 11.58 10.63 -0.09
C PHE A 106 10.22 11.32 -0.24
N VAL A 107 10.19 12.55 -0.76
CA VAL A 107 8.93 13.25 -1.07
C VAL A 107 8.10 12.45 -2.08
N LEU A 108 8.74 11.87 -3.10
CA LEU A 108 8.07 11.01 -4.08
C LEU A 108 7.52 9.73 -3.44
N LEU A 109 8.28 9.09 -2.54
CA LEU A 109 7.82 7.89 -1.81
C LEU A 109 6.61 8.19 -0.91
N ILE A 110 6.63 9.31 -0.19
CA ILE A 110 5.50 9.73 0.65
C ILE A 110 4.30 10.09 -0.22
N GLY A 111 4.52 10.82 -1.33
CA GLY A 111 3.48 11.12 -2.31
C GLY A 111 2.82 9.85 -2.85
N ALA A 112 3.61 8.82 -3.16
CA ALA A 112 3.11 7.52 -3.61
C ALA A 112 2.30 6.80 -2.52
N CYS A 113 2.74 6.85 -1.25
CA CYS A 113 1.99 6.28 -0.13
C CYS A 113 0.62 6.99 0.06
N ILE A 114 0.60 8.32 -0.02
CA ILE A 114 -0.63 9.11 0.06
C ILE A 114 -1.55 8.82 -1.11
N LEU A 115 -1.01 8.73 -2.32
CA LEU A 115 -1.77 8.40 -3.53
C LEU A 115 -2.34 6.98 -3.44
N ALA A 116 -1.58 6.01 -2.91
CA ALA A 116 -2.06 4.66 -2.64
C ALA A 116 -3.18 4.64 -1.61
N MET A 117 -3.07 5.42 -0.52
CA MET A 117 -4.15 5.61 0.45
C MET A 117 -5.39 6.25 -0.19
N ALA A 118 -5.21 7.25 -1.04
CA ALA A 118 -6.30 7.91 -1.77
C ALA A 118 -7.00 6.97 -2.74
N PHE A 119 -6.28 6.08 -3.42
CA PHE A 119 -6.86 5.05 -4.30
C PHE A 119 -7.53 3.92 -3.52
N LEU A 120 -7.03 3.58 -2.33
CA LEU A 120 -7.67 2.60 -1.44
C LEU A 120 -8.91 3.16 -0.71
N ALA A 121 -9.00 4.49 -0.54
CA ALA A 121 -10.12 5.16 0.12
C ALA A 121 -11.51 4.90 -0.51
N PRO A 122 -11.72 5.00 -1.83
CA PRO A 122 -13.02 4.70 -2.45
C PRO A 122 -13.36 3.20 -2.37
N THR A 123 -12.37 2.31 -2.39
CA THR A 123 -12.55 0.87 -2.19
C THR A 123 -13.14 0.53 -0.81
N LEU A 124 -12.85 1.36 0.20
CA LEU A 124 -13.47 1.24 1.53
C LEU A 124 -14.97 1.59 1.52
N ARG A 125 -15.34 2.67 0.81
CA ARG A 125 -16.73 3.13 0.74
C ARG A 125 -17.65 2.11 0.08
N HIS A 126 -17.17 1.40 -0.94
CA HIS A 126 -17.97 0.38 -1.62
C HIS A 126 -18.32 -0.82 -0.72
N LYS A 127 -17.44 -1.18 0.23
CA LYS A 127 -17.69 -2.26 1.20
C LYS A 127 -18.55 -1.83 2.40
N GLN A 128 -18.45 -0.57 2.85
CA GLN A 128 -19.31 -0.06 3.94
C GLN A 128 -20.79 0.00 3.54
N VAL A 129 -21.10 0.34 2.29
CA VAL A 129 -22.49 0.34 1.78
C VAL A 129 -23.04 -1.09 1.72
N ALA A 130 -22.22 -2.07 1.32
CA ALA A 130 -22.62 -3.47 1.25
C ALA A 130 -22.78 -4.14 2.64
N SER A 131 -22.00 -3.75 3.66
CA SER A 131 -22.16 -4.26 5.03
C SER A 131 -23.34 -3.63 5.77
N THR A 132 -23.63 -2.36 5.52
CA THR A 132 -24.75 -1.64 6.17
C THR A 132 -26.12 -2.12 5.67
N SER A 133 -26.20 -2.58 4.41
CA SER A 133 -27.43 -3.13 3.81
C SER A 133 -27.80 -4.53 4.34
N ARG A 134 -26.89 -5.20 5.06
CA ARG A 134 -27.17 -6.48 5.74
C ARG A 134 -27.70 -6.29 7.17
N ASP A 135 -27.25 -5.27 7.90
CA ASP A 135 -27.70 -4.98 9.26
C ASP A 135 -29.10 -4.32 9.34
N THR A 136 -29.68 -3.90 8.22
CA THR A 136 -31.04 -3.31 8.17
C THR A 136 -32.13 -4.32 7.82
N LYS A 137 -31.78 -5.61 7.71
CA LYS A 137 -32.72 -6.70 7.39
C LYS A 137 -32.95 -7.70 8.52
N ASP A 138 -32.35 -7.48 9.68
CA ASP A 138 -32.60 -8.27 10.90
C ASP A 138 -33.48 -7.47 11.89
#